data_AF-A0A8T0Y131-F1
#
_entry.id   AF-A0A8T0Y131-F1
#
_cell.length_a   1.000
_cell.length_b   1.000
_cell.length_c   1.000
_cell.angle_alpha   90.00
_cell.angle_beta   90.00
_cell.angle_gamma   90.00
#
_symmetry.space_group_name_H-M   'P 1'
#
loop_
_entity.id
_entity.type
_entity.pdbx_description
1 polymer ?
#
loop_
_entity_poly.entity_id
_entity_poly.type
_entity_poly.pdbx_seq_one_letter_code
_entity_poly.pdbx_strand_id
1 'polypeptide(L)'
;MIAEMMKLVGNSAFGRSGMDISKHKEVKYKSNDKAIKCKIEHFTFHGLEELNDACEITMKKWRLNNKNPIHLSIAIYQLDSASVEVKQEHAVKICHNALSLPQ
;
A
#
# COMPACT_ATOMS: atom_id res chain seq x y z
N MET A 1 8.42 0.11 20.90
CA MET A 1 8.69 -1.06 20.03
C MET A 1 7.42 -1.78 19.55
N ILE A 2 6.70 -2.58 20.36
CA ILE A 2 5.51 -3.34 19.88
C ILE A 2 4.39 -2.42 19.38
N ALA A 3 4.09 -1.35 20.13
CA ALA A 3 3.04 -0.39 19.75
C ALA A 3 3.33 0.35 18.42
N GLU A 4 4.59 0.68 18.15
CA GLU A 4 5.00 1.33 16.89
C GLU A 4 4.96 0.36 15.72
N MET A 5 5.36 -0.90 15.95
CA MET A 5 5.22 -1.96 14.95
C MET A 5 3.74 -2.22 14.61
N MET A 6 2.85 -2.21 15.60
CA MET A 6 1.41 -2.39 15.39
C MET A 6 0.81 -1.25 14.56
N LYS A 7 1.19 0.00 14.86
CA LYS A 7 0.80 1.17 14.06
C LYS A 7 1.29 1.05 12.61
N LEU A 8 2.55 0.65 12.42
CA LEU A 8 3.11 0.46 11.09
C LEU A 8 2.39 -0.66 10.31
N VAL A 9 2.07 -1.77 10.97
CA VAL A 9 1.31 -2.88 10.37
C VAL A 9 -0.06 -2.40 9.90
N GLY A 10 -0.81 -1.68 10.73
CA GLY A 10 -2.12 -1.11 10.38
C GLY A 10 -2.05 -0.17 9.18
N ASN A 11 -1.15 0.82 9.23
CA ASN A 11 -1.00 1.82 8.17
C ASN A 11 -0.54 1.19 6.85
N SER A 12 0.37 0.19 6.91
CA SER A 12 0.87 -0.49 5.72
C SER A 12 -0.15 -1.39 5.04
N ALA A 13 -1.13 -1.93 5.80
CA ALA A 13 -2.19 -2.78 5.27
C ALA A 13 -3.25 -1.94 4.53
N PHE A 14 -3.57 -0.76 5.06
CA PHE A 14 -4.48 0.20 4.42
C PHE A 14 -3.94 0.65 3.05
N GLY A 15 -2.70 1.15 3.01
CA GLY A 15 -2.07 1.61 1.77
C GLY A 15 -2.00 0.51 0.70
N ARG A 16 -1.79 -0.75 1.10
CA ARG A 16 -1.78 -1.89 0.18
C ARG A 16 -3.16 -2.26 -0.36
N SER A 17 -4.23 -1.97 0.37
CA SER A 17 -5.61 -2.32 -0.01
C SER A 17 -6.18 -1.38 -1.08
N GLY A 18 -5.79 -0.09 -1.05
CA GLY A 18 -6.20 0.91 -2.05
C GLY A 18 -5.26 1.01 -3.27
N MET A 19 -4.17 0.23 -3.29
CA MET A 19 -3.14 0.35 -4.32
C MET A 19 -3.43 -0.53 -5.53
N ASP A 20 -3.23 0.00 -6.74
CA ASP A 20 -3.34 -0.78 -7.98
C ASP A 20 -2.13 -1.73 -8.14
N ILE A 21 -2.29 -2.96 -7.63
CA ILE A 21 -1.25 -3.98 -7.67
C ILE A 21 -0.92 -4.41 -9.11
N SER A 22 -1.79 -4.10 -10.08
CA SER A 22 -1.59 -4.51 -11.47
C SER A 22 -0.38 -3.88 -12.14
N LYS A 23 -0.02 -2.67 -11.70
CA LYS A 23 1.10 -1.88 -12.23
C LYS A 23 2.44 -2.27 -11.61
N HIS A 24 2.46 -3.05 -10.53
CA HIS A 24 3.72 -3.47 -9.92
C HIS A 24 4.42 -4.55 -10.72
N LYS A 25 5.66 -4.24 -11.07
CA LYS A 25 6.60 -5.14 -11.71
C LYS A 25 7.73 -5.43 -10.72
N GLU A 26 8.24 -6.64 -10.77
CA GLU A 26 9.43 -7.06 -10.05
C GLU A 26 10.55 -7.22 -11.07
N VAL A 27 11.62 -6.46 -10.91
CA VAL A 27 12.79 -6.51 -11.78
C VAL A 27 13.86 -7.36 -11.11
N LYS A 28 14.42 -8.33 -11.83
CA LYS A 28 15.49 -9.19 -11.35
C LYS A 28 16.58 -9.33 -12.41
N TYR A 29 17.80 -8.94 -12.06
CA TYR A 29 18.99 -9.15 -12.86
C TYR A 29 19.49 -10.59 -12.76
N LYS A 30 19.77 -11.22 -13.89
CA LYS A 30 20.40 -12.54 -13.97
C LYS A 30 21.37 -12.60 -15.14
N SER A 31 22.49 -13.27 -14.95
CA SER A 31 23.53 -13.50 -15.98
C SER A 31 23.68 -14.97 -16.37
N ASN A 32 22.90 -15.88 -15.78
CA ASN A 32 22.97 -17.32 -16.07
C ASN A 32 21.86 -17.76 -17.03
N ASP A 33 22.24 -18.23 -18.21
CA ASP A 33 21.34 -18.67 -19.31
C ASP A 33 20.24 -19.64 -18.89
N LYS A 34 20.56 -20.67 -18.09
CA LYS A 34 19.55 -21.64 -17.63
C LYS A 34 18.49 -20.97 -16.77
N ALA A 35 18.92 -20.02 -15.95
CA ALA A 35 18.08 -19.31 -15.00
C ALA A 35 17.26 -18.19 -15.66
N ILE A 36 17.68 -17.73 -16.85
CA ILE A 36 16.96 -16.80 -17.72
C ILE A 36 15.85 -17.56 -18.46
N LYS A 37 16.17 -18.68 -19.15
CA LYS A 37 15.17 -19.50 -19.87
C LYS A 37 14.02 -19.96 -18.98
N CYS A 38 14.35 -20.48 -17.80
CA CYS A 38 13.35 -20.90 -16.81
C CYS A 38 12.40 -19.76 -16.35
N LYS A 39 12.88 -18.51 -16.34
CA LYS A 39 12.06 -17.36 -15.98
C LYS A 39 11.24 -16.81 -17.15
N ILE A 40 11.72 -16.94 -18.39
CA ILE A 40 10.98 -16.54 -19.60
C ILE A 40 9.75 -17.44 -19.78
N GLU A 41 9.90 -18.74 -19.52
CA GLU A 41 8.80 -19.72 -19.59
C GLU A 41 7.77 -19.57 -18.46
N HIS A 42 8.10 -18.79 -17.41
CA HIS A 42 7.23 -18.63 -16.26
C HIS A 42 6.02 -17.74 -16.58
N PHE A 43 4.82 -18.15 -16.11
CA PHE A 43 3.55 -17.44 -16.39
C PHE A 43 3.48 -15.98 -15.91
N THR A 44 4.40 -15.56 -15.03
CA THR A 44 4.51 -14.16 -14.58
C THR A 44 5.54 -13.35 -15.35
N PHE A 45 6.17 -13.89 -16.38
CA PHE A 45 7.08 -13.15 -17.24
C PHE A 45 6.38 -11.97 -17.92
N HIS A 46 7.04 -10.82 -17.98
CA HIS A 46 6.48 -9.61 -18.59
C HIS A 46 7.38 -9.02 -19.68
N GLY A 47 8.69 -9.04 -19.47
CA GLY A 47 9.65 -8.50 -20.43
C GLY A 47 11.08 -8.86 -20.05
N LEU A 48 11.95 -8.77 -21.04
CA LEU A 48 13.38 -9.05 -20.92
C LEU A 48 14.14 -7.95 -21.65
N GLU A 49 15.13 -7.37 -20.97
CA GLU A 49 16.00 -6.34 -21.53
C GLU A 49 17.45 -6.82 -21.38
N GLU A 50 18.16 -6.87 -22.51
CA GLU A 50 19.55 -7.29 -22.54
C GLU A 50 20.45 -6.11 -22.20
N LEU A 51 21.14 -6.20 -21.06
CA LEU A 51 22.27 -5.34 -20.71
C LEU A 51 23.56 -6.06 -21.09
N ASN A 52 24.62 -5.29 -21.37
CA ASN A 52 25.91 -5.79 -21.89
C ASN A 52 26.37 -7.15 -21.30
N ASP A 53 26.44 -7.28 -19.97
CA ASP A 53 26.92 -8.50 -19.28
C ASP A 53 25.84 -9.23 -18.46
N ALA A 54 24.59 -8.74 -18.47
CA ALA A 54 23.51 -9.27 -17.64
C ALA A 54 22.14 -9.03 -18.26
N CYS A 55 21.20 -9.92 -17.97
CA CYS A 55 19.84 -9.82 -18.45
C CYS A 55 18.92 -9.28 -17.35
N GLU A 56 18.20 -8.20 -17.65
CA GLU A 56 17.13 -7.68 -16.81
C GLU A 56 15.83 -8.41 -17.13
N ILE A 57 15.30 -9.14 -16.14
CA ILE A 57 14.03 -9.84 -16.30
C ILE A 57 12.97 -9.13 -15.48
N THR A 58 11.95 -8.64 -16.18
CA THR A 58 10.76 -8.05 -15.59
C THR A 58 9.68 -9.12 -15.41
N MET A 59 9.24 -9.30 -14.18
CA MET A 59 8.18 -10.23 -13.79
C MET A 59 6.99 -9.45 -13.21
N LYS A 60 5.79 -9.99 -13.38
CA LYS A 60 4.58 -9.50 -12.71
C LYS A 60 4.63 -9.90 -11.25
N LYS A 61 4.38 -8.93 -10.36
CA LYS A 61 4.36 -9.19 -8.92
C LYS A 61 3.22 -10.13 -8.54
N TRP A 62 3.47 -11.06 -7.61
CA TRP A 62 2.46 -11.96 -7.09
C TRP A 62 1.32 -11.16 -6.44
N ARG A 63 0.08 -11.50 -6.78
CA ARG A 63 -1.12 -10.81 -6.29
C ARG A 63 -1.73 -11.64 -5.16
N LEU A 64 -1.81 -11.06 -3.96
CA LEU A 64 -2.65 -11.59 -2.89
C LEU A 64 -4.11 -11.30 -3.26
N ASN A 65 -4.91 -12.34 -3.43
CA ASN A 65 -6.31 -12.21 -3.80
C ASN A 65 -7.13 -11.90 -2.54
N ASN A 66 -7.42 -10.62 -2.31
CA ASN A 66 -8.39 -10.19 -1.30
C ASN A 66 -9.74 -9.96 -2.00
N LYS A 67 -10.86 -10.38 -1.40
CA LYS A 67 -12.18 -10.04 -1.92
C LYS A 67 -12.48 -8.60 -1.50
N ASN A 68 -12.69 -7.71 -2.47
CA ASN A 68 -13.07 -6.30 -2.27
C ASN A 68 -12.08 -5.42 -1.46
N PRO A 69 -10.77 -5.40 -1.77
CA PRO A 69 -9.79 -4.60 -1.02
C PRO A 69 -10.01 -3.08 -1.13
N ILE A 70 -10.59 -2.63 -2.25
CA ILE A 70 -10.92 -1.22 -2.50
C ILE A 70 -12.06 -0.75 -1.58
N HIS A 71 -13.07 -1.59 -1.37
CA HIS A 71 -14.17 -1.27 -0.45
C HIS A 71 -13.66 -1.13 0.98
N LEU A 72 -12.72 -2.00 1.38
CA LEU A 72 -12.08 -1.91 2.69
C LEU A 72 -11.31 -0.60 2.85
N SER A 73 -10.53 -0.18 1.85
CA SER A 73 -9.81 1.09 1.91
C SER A 73 -10.76 2.30 1.91
N ILE A 74 -11.86 2.26 1.15
CA ILE A 74 -12.84 3.35 1.15
C ILE A 74 -13.52 3.46 2.52
N ALA A 75 -13.95 2.33 3.09
CA ALA A 75 -14.60 2.30 4.40
C ALA A 75 -13.69 2.83 5.52
N ILE A 76 -12.41 2.43 5.53
CA ILE A 76 -11.44 2.92 6.51
C ILE A 76 -11.20 4.42 6.34
N TYR A 77 -11.08 4.92 5.10
CA TYR A 77 -10.91 6.35 4.85
C TYR A 77 -12.10 7.17 5.36
N GLN A 78 -13.33 6.70 5.11
CA GLN A 78 -14.55 7.34 5.58
C GLN A 78 -14.60 7.40 7.12
N LEU A 79 -14.27 6.31 7.80
CA LEU A 79 -14.24 6.25 9.27
C LEU A 79 -13.21 7.23 9.87
N ASP A 80 -12.05 7.38 9.23
CA ASP A 80 -11.01 8.29 9.71
C ASP A 80 -11.42 9.76 9.48
N SER A 81 -11.97 10.08 8.31
CA SER A 81 -12.48 11.42 8.01
C SER A 81 -13.62 11.85 8.95
N ALA A 82 -14.56 10.95 9.26
CA ALA A 82 -15.63 11.23 10.23
C ALA A 82 -15.08 11.42 11.66
N SER A 83 -14.01 10.71 12.02
CA SER A 83 -13.35 10.85 13.32
C SER A 83 -12.63 12.19 13.48
N VAL A 84 -12.20 12.83 12.39
CA VAL A 84 -11.60 14.17 12.38
C VAL A 84 -12.67 15.25 12.54
N GLU A 85 -13.79 15.14 11.84
CA GLU A 85 -14.91 16.09 11.97
C GLU A 85 -15.49 16.11 13.38
N VAL A 86 -15.73 14.93 13.98
CA VAL A 86 -16.25 14.85 15.37
C VAL A 86 -15.27 15.41 16.39
N LYS A 87 -13.95 15.26 16.17
CA LYS A 87 -12.92 15.87 17.03
C LYS A 87 -12.84 17.38 16.87
N GLN A 88 -12.98 17.88 15.64
CA GLN A 88 -13.05 19.32 15.39
C GLN A 88 -14.31 19.93 16.00
N GLU A 89 -15.47 19.30 15.86
CA GLU A 89 -16.70 19.77 16.49
C GLU A 89 -16.63 19.77 18.03
N HIS A 90 -16.06 18.72 18.63
CA HIS A 90 -15.84 18.70 20.08
C HIS A 90 -14.83 19.76 20.52
N ALA A 91 -13.74 19.96 19.79
CA ALA A 91 -12.75 21.01 20.09
C ALA A 91 -13.37 22.40 19.97
N VAL A 92 -14.18 22.65 18.95
CA VAL A 92 -14.91 23.91 18.76
C VAL A 92 -15.93 24.14 19.88
N LYS A 93 -16.69 23.11 20.30
CA LYS A 93 -17.60 23.21 21.44
C LYS A 93 -16.87 23.48 22.77
N ILE A 94 -15.73 22.85 23.00
CA ILE A 94 -14.90 23.09 24.19
C ILE A 94 -14.36 24.53 24.18
N CYS A 95 -13.85 25.01 23.04
CA CYS A 95 -13.36 26.38 22.89
C CYS A 95 -14.49 27.42 23.08
N HIS A 96 -15.68 27.15 22.52
CA HIS A 96 -16.84 28.05 22.66
C HIS A 96 -17.34 28.11 24.11
N ASN A 97 -17.34 26.97 24.82
CA ASN A 97 -17.71 26.92 26.24
C ASN A 97 -16.67 27.58 27.16
N ALA A 98 -15.38 27.53 26.80
CA ALA A 98 -14.31 28.19 27.54
C ALA A 98 -14.35 29.73 27.39
N LEU A 99 -14.84 30.25 26.26
CA LEU A 99 -15.02 31.68 26.01
C LEU A 99 -16.30 32.27 26.65
N SER A 100 -17.25 31.42 27.07
CA SER A 100 -18.49 31.84 27.72
C SER A 100 -18.46 31.77 29.25
N LEU A 101 -17.30 31.51 29.86
CA LEU A 101 -17.13 31.62 31.31
C LEU A 101 -17.15 33.12 31.71
N PRO A 102 -18.10 33.56 32.56
CA PRO A 102 -18.08 34.93 33.05
C PRO A 102 -16.84 35.14 33.91
N GLN A 103 -16.08 36.20 33.61
CA GLN A 103 -15.00 36.69 34.47
C GLN A 103 -15.55 37.16 35.82
#